data_AF-A0A920IQL6-F1
#
_entry.id   AF-A0A920IQL6-F1
#
_cell.length_a   1.000
_cell.length_b   1.000
_cell.length_c   1.000
_cell.angle_alpha   90.00
_cell.angle_beta   90.00
_cell.angle_gamma   90.00
#
_symmetry.space_group_name_H-M   'P 1'
#
loop_
_entity.id
_entity.type
_entity.pdbx_description
1 polymer ?
#
loop_
_entity_poly.entity_id
_entity_poly.type
_entity_poly.pdbx_seq_one_letter_code
_entity_poly.pdbx_strand_id
1 'polypeptide(L)'
;MKKFDSIRPYQDEEVNQVLVNLSNNRRFLKMLFSTGRFNKIRFVPFSRKILSFVLKNKVKNINTVIEYQNEFESIVSGVIKKSVNNFSVSGIENIALARGYLFISNHRDITLDSALLNLTLHQNHFETTYNAVGNNLLQEQWASDLMRLNKSFIIDRSDKSKRDVYKSLNLASEFIFNAIKNNKSVWIAQKQGRSKDGIDYTDPSVIKMIHLNGRKKTPINEYLNNLNVIPVSISYEKDPNDILKAQELYFTDLNKYYEKDRKEDLKSIFEGIGGQKGDVHLSIGKQIIFNSDSYEDCSNQITDEIKKSYKLHPTNYAAAIMQGKLNRSDFELHEVNEAKEYLSKRLKQIPEEMEPYLLNQYSNPTIDS
;
A
#
# COMPACT_ATOMS: atom_id res chain seq x y z
N MET A 1 -1.88 27.26 -14.04
CA MET A 1 -1.94 26.00 -13.26
C MET A 1 -3.26 25.95 -12.52
N LYS A 2 -4.00 24.86 -12.66
CA LYS A 2 -5.18 24.54 -11.84
C LYS A 2 -4.72 24.22 -10.41
N LYS A 3 -5.60 24.43 -9.43
CA LYS A 3 -5.31 24.36 -7.98
C LYS A 3 -4.61 23.06 -7.53
N PHE A 4 -4.97 21.91 -8.12
CA PHE A 4 -4.46 20.59 -7.71
C PHE A 4 -3.31 20.07 -8.57
N ASP A 5 -2.82 20.81 -9.57
CA ASP A 5 -1.84 20.31 -10.55
C ASP A 5 -0.55 19.75 -9.94
N SER A 6 -0.14 20.28 -8.78
CA SER A 6 1.05 19.84 -8.06
C SER A 6 0.91 18.50 -7.35
N ILE A 7 -0.31 18.05 -7.07
CA ILE A 7 -0.57 16.83 -6.29
C ILE A 7 -1.39 15.79 -7.04
N ARG A 8 -2.18 16.18 -8.05
CA ARG A 8 -3.13 15.29 -8.71
C ARG A 8 -2.43 14.20 -9.54
N PRO A 9 -3.13 13.09 -9.81
CA PRO A 9 -2.71 12.13 -10.83
C PRO A 9 -2.69 12.75 -12.24
N TYR A 10 -2.08 12.02 -13.18
CA TYR A 10 -2.12 12.41 -14.59
C TYR A 10 -3.52 12.28 -15.18
N GLN A 11 -3.82 13.16 -16.13
CA GLN A 11 -5.00 13.15 -16.99
C GLN A 11 -4.66 12.47 -18.32
N ASP A 12 -5.68 12.07 -19.07
CA ASP A 12 -5.53 11.31 -20.31
C ASP A 12 -4.54 11.98 -21.28
N GLU A 13 -4.61 13.30 -21.45
CA GLU A 13 -3.75 14.05 -22.36
C GLU A 13 -2.26 14.02 -21.96
N GLU A 14 -1.95 13.67 -20.71
CA GLU A 14 -0.60 13.60 -20.16
C GLU A 14 0.00 12.18 -20.25
N VAL A 15 -0.84 11.14 -20.33
CA VAL A 15 -0.44 9.73 -20.15
C VAL A 15 0.64 9.31 -21.15
N ASN A 16 0.38 9.48 -22.45
CA ASN A 16 1.29 8.99 -23.48
C ASN A 16 2.67 9.64 -23.37
N GLN A 17 2.70 10.97 -23.19
CA GLN A 17 3.96 11.71 -23.09
C GLN A 17 4.78 11.28 -21.87
N VAL A 18 4.13 11.05 -20.73
CA VAL A 18 4.81 10.54 -19.52
C VAL A 18 5.38 9.15 -19.75
N LEU A 19 4.62 8.23 -20.38
CA LEU A 19 5.10 6.88 -20.70
C LEU A 19 6.29 6.89 -21.67
N VAL A 20 6.29 7.78 -22.66
CA VAL A 20 7.42 7.99 -23.58
C VAL A 20 8.64 8.51 -22.81
N ASN A 21 8.46 9.47 -21.91
CA ASN A 21 9.53 10.01 -21.08
C ASN A 21 10.15 8.94 -20.17
N LEU A 22 9.30 8.15 -19.51
CA LEU A 22 9.70 7.00 -18.70
C LEU A 22 10.51 5.99 -19.53
N SER A 23 10.05 5.66 -20.74
CA SER A 23 10.75 4.74 -21.64
C SER A 23 12.14 5.21 -22.07
N ASN A 24 12.45 6.50 -21.93
CA ASN A 24 13.78 7.06 -22.18
C ASN A 24 14.60 7.29 -20.91
N ASN A 25 14.01 7.16 -19.72
CA ASN A 25 14.66 7.49 -18.47
C ASN A 25 15.73 6.44 -18.11
N ARG A 26 16.99 6.87 -18.04
CA ARG A 26 18.15 5.98 -17.78
C ARG A 26 18.06 5.25 -16.45
N ARG A 27 17.55 5.90 -15.39
CA ARG A 27 17.42 5.30 -14.05
C ARG A 27 16.31 4.27 -14.03
N PHE A 28 15.17 4.57 -14.65
CA PHE A 28 14.07 3.61 -14.82
C PHE A 28 14.49 2.37 -15.63
N LEU A 29 15.19 2.55 -16.75
CA LEU A 29 15.69 1.42 -17.54
C LEU A 29 16.69 0.56 -16.75
N LYS A 30 17.59 1.20 -15.97
CA LYS A 30 18.53 0.48 -15.08
C LYS A 30 17.77 -0.34 -14.03
N MET A 31 16.73 0.25 -13.46
CA MET A 31 15.84 -0.41 -12.51
C MET A 31 15.11 -1.62 -13.14
N LEU A 32 14.61 -1.49 -14.37
CA LEU A 32 14.00 -2.63 -15.08
C LEU A 32 15.01 -3.77 -15.30
N PHE A 33 16.28 -3.48 -15.59
CA PHE A 33 17.32 -4.51 -15.69
C PHE A 33 17.62 -5.20 -14.36
N SER A 34 17.52 -4.50 -13.22
CA SER A 34 17.73 -5.13 -11.90
C SER A 34 16.60 -6.08 -11.51
N THR A 35 15.41 -5.97 -12.12
CA THR A 35 14.31 -6.94 -11.88
C THR A 35 14.58 -8.35 -12.43
N GLY A 36 15.64 -8.53 -13.23
CA GLY A 36 15.94 -9.81 -13.88
C GLY A 36 15.05 -10.14 -15.09
N ARG A 37 13.90 -9.48 -15.25
CA ARG A 37 12.93 -9.73 -16.34
C ARG A 37 13.50 -9.48 -17.74
N PHE A 38 14.51 -8.60 -17.85
CA PHE A 38 15.17 -8.24 -19.11
C PHE A 38 16.61 -8.75 -19.21
N ASN A 39 16.98 -9.80 -18.43
CA ASN A 39 18.33 -10.36 -18.44
C ASN A 39 18.81 -10.80 -19.83
N LYS A 40 17.91 -11.29 -20.70
CA LYS A 40 18.23 -11.65 -22.09
C LYS A 40 18.74 -10.45 -22.91
N ILE A 41 18.22 -9.25 -22.67
CA ILE A 41 18.59 -8.02 -23.38
C ILE A 41 19.78 -7.32 -22.71
N ARG A 42 19.98 -7.55 -21.39
CA ARG A 42 20.97 -6.86 -20.56
C ARG A 42 22.41 -6.96 -21.10
N PHE A 43 22.79 -8.10 -21.67
CA PHE A 43 24.15 -8.38 -22.14
C PHE A 43 24.42 -7.98 -23.61
N VAL A 44 23.41 -7.46 -24.31
CA VAL A 44 23.55 -7.06 -25.73
C VAL A 44 24.09 -5.61 -25.84
N PRO A 45 24.95 -5.28 -26.83
CA PRO A 45 25.34 -3.89 -27.10
C PRO A 45 24.12 -2.98 -27.26
N PHE A 46 24.21 -1.75 -26.74
CA PHE A 46 23.10 -0.80 -26.75
C PHE A 46 21.80 -1.31 -26.11
N SER A 47 21.87 -2.27 -25.18
CA SER A 47 20.74 -2.86 -24.46
C SER A 47 19.71 -1.84 -23.95
N ARG A 48 20.15 -0.68 -23.48
CA ARG A 48 19.27 0.42 -23.05
C ARG A 48 18.45 1.02 -24.19
N LYS A 49 19.05 1.24 -25.36
CA LYS A 49 18.34 1.75 -26.55
C LYS A 49 17.33 0.71 -27.05
N ILE A 50 17.71 -0.56 -27.06
CA ILE A 50 16.83 -1.67 -27.42
C ILE A 50 15.64 -1.73 -26.46
N LEU A 51 15.87 -1.73 -25.15
CA LEU A 51 14.80 -1.75 -24.15
C LEU A 51 13.91 -0.51 -24.27
N SER A 52 14.50 0.68 -24.44
CA SER A 52 13.75 1.92 -24.66
C SER A 52 12.84 1.84 -25.89
N PHE A 53 13.33 1.29 -27.01
CA PHE A 53 12.55 1.09 -28.23
C PHE A 53 11.41 0.08 -28.02
N VAL A 54 11.69 -1.05 -27.34
CA VAL A 54 10.67 -2.06 -27.00
C VAL A 54 9.58 -1.44 -26.13
N LEU A 55 9.94 -0.67 -25.10
CA LEU A 55 8.97 -0.02 -24.21
C LEU A 55 8.15 1.03 -24.96
N LYS A 56 8.78 1.88 -25.76
CA LYS A 56 8.09 2.85 -26.62
C LYS A 56 7.05 2.18 -27.52
N ASN A 57 7.42 1.07 -28.16
CA ASN A 57 6.49 0.34 -29.02
C ASN A 57 5.33 -0.30 -28.25
N LYS A 58 5.52 -0.64 -26.97
CA LYS A 58 4.44 -1.13 -26.10
C LYS A 58 3.50 -0.02 -25.66
N VAL A 59 4.04 1.15 -25.30
CA VAL A 59 3.23 2.25 -24.75
C VAL A 59 2.65 3.18 -25.81
N LYS A 60 3.05 3.06 -27.08
CA LYS A 60 2.64 3.98 -28.16
C LYS A 60 1.12 4.13 -28.33
N ASN A 61 0.36 3.09 -28.01
CA ASN A 61 -1.09 3.05 -28.16
C ASN A 61 -1.82 3.36 -26.85
N ILE A 62 -1.11 3.64 -25.76
CA ILE A 62 -1.69 3.99 -24.47
C ILE A 62 -1.78 5.51 -24.41
N ASN A 63 -3.00 6.02 -24.59
CA ASN A 63 -3.30 7.45 -24.66
C ASN A 63 -4.20 7.92 -23.51
N THR A 64 -4.77 7.00 -22.74
CA THR A 64 -5.71 7.32 -21.66
C THR A 64 -5.31 6.63 -20.35
N VAL A 65 -5.80 7.17 -19.23
CA VAL A 65 -5.62 6.57 -17.90
C VAL A 65 -6.24 5.18 -17.86
N ILE A 66 -7.41 4.99 -18.48
CA ILE A 66 -8.09 3.69 -18.50
C ILE A 66 -7.29 2.62 -19.26
N GLU A 67 -6.70 2.96 -20.41
CA GLU A 67 -5.83 2.03 -21.15
C GLU A 67 -4.60 1.66 -20.33
N TYR A 68 -4.00 2.62 -19.62
CA TYR A 68 -2.89 2.34 -18.71
C TYR A 68 -3.32 1.44 -17.54
N GLN A 69 -4.50 1.66 -16.97
CA GLN A 69 -5.04 0.82 -15.88
C GLN A 69 -5.26 -0.63 -16.33
N ASN A 70 -5.72 -0.86 -17.56
CA ASN A 70 -5.87 -2.21 -18.13
C ASN A 70 -4.52 -2.94 -18.24
N GLU A 71 -3.48 -2.25 -18.68
CA GLU A 71 -2.11 -2.80 -18.72
C GLU A 71 -1.56 -3.04 -17.31
N PHE A 72 -1.84 -2.12 -16.38
CA PHE A 72 -1.45 -2.25 -14.98
C PHE A 72 -2.13 -3.44 -14.29
N GLU A 73 -3.42 -3.67 -14.54
CA GLU A 73 -4.14 -4.87 -14.11
C GLU A 73 -3.40 -6.13 -14.55
N SER A 74 -3.06 -6.25 -15.85
CA SER A 74 -2.33 -7.42 -16.36
C SER A 74 -1.01 -7.68 -15.62
N ILE A 75 -0.31 -6.60 -15.24
CA ILE A 75 0.91 -6.69 -14.44
C ILE A 75 0.60 -7.21 -13.03
N VAL A 76 -0.39 -6.64 -12.35
CA VAL A 76 -0.77 -7.05 -10.98
C VAL A 76 -1.29 -8.49 -10.96
N SER A 77 -2.16 -8.88 -11.89
CA SER A 77 -2.61 -10.28 -12.03
C SER A 77 -1.44 -11.24 -12.27
N GLY A 78 -0.45 -10.82 -13.04
CA GLY A 78 0.78 -11.59 -13.25
C GLY A 78 1.64 -11.73 -11.99
N VAL A 79 1.63 -10.74 -11.10
CA VAL A 79 2.28 -10.80 -9.78
C VAL A 79 1.52 -11.77 -8.87
N ILE A 80 0.19 -11.66 -8.78
CA ILE A 80 -0.65 -12.57 -7.98
C ILE A 80 -0.40 -14.01 -8.41
N LYS A 81 -0.53 -14.31 -9.70
CA LYS A 81 -0.35 -15.67 -10.24
C LYS A 81 1.01 -16.32 -9.90
N LYS A 82 2.05 -15.51 -9.65
CA LYS A 82 3.41 -15.99 -9.38
C LYS A 82 3.77 -16.01 -7.90
N SER A 83 3.11 -15.21 -7.08
CA SER A 83 3.56 -14.90 -5.72
C SER A 83 2.48 -15.07 -4.65
N VAL A 84 1.23 -15.31 -5.04
CA VAL A 84 0.10 -15.56 -4.14
C VAL A 84 -0.44 -16.95 -4.46
N ASN A 85 -0.63 -17.76 -3.42
CA ASN A 85 -1.20 -19.10 -3.55
C ASN A 85 -2.70 -19.02 -3.81
N ASN A 86 -3.43 -18.36 -2.90
CA ASN A 86 -4.84 -18.07 -3.05
C ASN A 86 -5.10 -16.57 -2.76
N PHE A 87 -5.76 -15.88 -3.69
CA PHE A 87 -6.25 -14.52 -3.47
C PHE A 87 -7.76 -14.57 -3.27
N SER A 88 -8.22 -14.15 -2.10
CA SER A 88 -9.65 -14.15 -1.74
C SER A 88 -10.11 -12.76 -1.35
N VAL A 89 -11.37 -12.46 -1.68
CA VAL A 89 -11.99 -11.16 -1.41
C VAL A 89 -13.32 -11.38 -0.71
N SER A 90 -13.65 -10.53 0.26
CA SER A 90 -14.97 -10.45 0.89
C SER A 90 -15.48 -9.02 0.92
N GLY A 91 -16.81 -8.86 0.95
CA GLY A 91 -17.46 -7.57 1.22
C GLY A 91 -17.52 -6.59 0.04
N ILE A 92 -17.29 -7.06 -1.19
CA ILE A 92 -17.48 -6.21 -2.39
C ILE A 92 -18.93 -5.74 -2.51
N GLU A 93 -19.87 -6.54 -2.01
CA GLU A 93 -21.30 -6.24 -1.92
C GLU A 93 -21.64 -5.10 -0.94
N ASN A 94 -20.70 -4.68 -0.08
CA ASN A 94 -20.90 -3.57 0.86
C ASN A 94 -20.85 -2.19 0.19
N ILE A 95 -20.42 -2.11 -1.07
CA ILE A 95 -20.28 -0.85 -1.82
C ILE A 95 -21.16 -0.85 -3.07
N ALA A 96 -21.57 0.35 -3.51
CA ALA A 96 -22.44 0.56 -4.64
C ALA A 96 -21.70 1.28 -5.78
N LEU A 97 -22.06 0.96 -7.03
CA LEU A 97 -21.51 1.62 -8.21
C LEU A 97 -21.84 3.12 -8.23
N ALA A 98 -21.02 3.89 -8.96
CA ALA A 98 -21.20 5.33 -9.19
C ALA A 98 -21.25 6.21 -7.92
N ARG A 99 -20.72 5.72 -6.79
CA ARG A 99 -20.54 6.48 -5.54
C ARG A 99 -19.07 6.56 -5.17
N GLY A 100 -18.67 7.72 -4.63
CA GLY A 100 -17.31 7.92 -4.11
C GLY A 100 -17.20 7.44 -2.67
N TYR A 101 -16.10 6.74 -2.37
CA TYR A 101 -15.79 6.22 -1.03
C TYR A 101 -14.40 6.63 -0.57
N LEU A 102 -14.24 6.83 0.74
CA LEU A 102 -12.93 6.90 1.37
C LEU A 102 -12.57 5.53 1.93
N PHE A 103 -11.74 4.78 1.21
CA PHE A 103 -11.18 3.53 1.70
C PHE A 103 -10.00 3.84 2.62
N ILE A 104 -10.10 3.43 3.89
CA ILE A 104 -9.01 3.50 4.86
C ILE A 104 -8.55 2.08 5.15
N SER A 105 -7.28 1.76 4.89
CA SER A 105 -6.77 0.40 5.10
C SER A 105 -5.61 0.30 6.06
N ASN A 106 -5.42 -0.89 6.64
CA ASN A 106 -4.10 -1.27 7.13
C ASN A 106 -3.09 -1.26 5.98
N HIS A 107 -1.81 -1.21 6.33
CA HIS A 107 -0.76 -1.08 5.33
C HIS A 107 0.38 -2.03 5.67
N ARG A 108 0.53 -3.09 4.90
CA ARG A 108 1.47 -4.19 5.15
C ARG A 108 2.53 -4.26 4.04
N ASP A 109 2.15 -4.01 2.79
CA ASP A 109 3.05 -3.91 1.64
C ASP A 109 3.09 -2.47 1.09
N ILE A 110 4.25 -1.99 0.63
CA ILE A 110 4.42 -0.61 0.15
C ILE A 110 3.50 -0.30 -1.04
N THR A 111 3.27 -1.25 -1.94
CA THR A 111 2.62 -1.01 -3.24
C THR A 111 1.39 -1.87 -3.46
N LEU A 112 1.39 -3.12 -3.00
CA LEU A 112 0.38 -4.09 -3.36
C LEU A 112 -0.95 -3.90 -2.63
N ASP A 113 -0.97 -3.28 -1.46
CA ASP A 113 -2.21 -3.08 -0.70
C ASP A 113 -3.26 -2.31 -1.53
N SER A 114 -2.86 -1.13 -2.03
CA SER A 114 -3.71 -0.32 -2.91
C SER A 114 -3.95 -0.98 -4.28
N ALA A 115 -2.97 -1.75 -4.79
CA ALA A 115 -3.08 -2.41 -6.08
C ALA A 115 -4.09 -3.56 -6.05
N LEU A 116 -4.15 -4.34 -4.96
CA LEU A 116 -5.08 -5.44 -4.78
C LEU A 116 -6.51 -4.95 -4.59
N LEU A 117 -6.70 -3.84 -3.86
CA LEU A 117 -8.00 -3.17 -3.82
C LEU A 117 -8.42 -2.67 -5.20
N ASN A 118 -7.53 -1.98 -5.92
CA ASN A 118 -7.86 -1.45 -7.25
C ASN A 118 -8.12 -2.55 -8.29
N LEU A 119 -7.38 -3.66 -8.23
CA LEU A 119 -7.65 -4.84 -9.05
C LEU A 119 -9.06 -5.38 -8.77
N THR A 120 -9.40 -5.57 -7.50
CA THR A 120 -10.71 -6.06 -7.08
C THR A 120 -11.84 -5.15 -7.56
N LEU A 121 -11.68 -3.84 -7.38
CA LEU A 121 -12.65 -2.83 -7.85
C LEU A 121 -12.82 -2.91 -9.37
N HIS A 122 -11.71 -2.91 -10.11
CA HIS A 122 -11.72 -2.93 -11.57
C HIS A 122 -12.41 -4.19 -12.13
N GLN A 123 -12.09 -5.37 -11.58
CA GLN A 123 -12.70 -6.65 -11.96
C GLN A 123 -14.20 -6.74 -11.67
N ASN A 124 -14.70 -5.92 -10.75
CA ASN A 124 -16.12 -5.81 -10.41
C ASN A 124 -16.77 -4.55 -11.01
N HIS A 125 -16.18 -3.98 -12.07
CA HIS A 125 -16.70 -2.82 -12.81
C HIS A 125 -16.79 -1.50 -12.03
N PHE A 126 -16.06 -1.38 -10.91
CA PHE A 126 -15.89 -0.11 -10.20
C PHE A 126 -14.72 0.69 -10.79
N GLU A 127 -14.77 2.01 -10.62
CA GLU A 127 -13.60 2.84 -10.87
C GLU A 127 -12.51 2.60 -9.82
N THR A 128 -11.26 2.55 -10.25
CA THR A 128 -10.11 2.49 -9.34
C THR A 128 -9.95 3.78 -8.54
N THR A 129 -9.35 3.66 -7.36
CA THR A 129 -9.20 4.74 -6.40
C THR A 129 -8.08 5.72 -6.77
N TYR A 130 -8.19 6.95 -6.26
CA TYR A 130 -7.03 7.83 -6.12
C TYR A 130 -6.23 7.41 -4.89
N ASN A 131 -4.97 7.01 -5.10
CA ASN A 131 -4.13 6.44 -4.04
C ASN A 131 -3.30 7.54 -3.36
N ALA A 132 -3.46 7.73 -2.05
CA ALA A 132 -2.65 8.68 -1.29
C ALA A 132 -1.21 8.16 -1.12
N VAL A 133 -0.22 8.96 -1.53
CA VAL A 133 1.20 8.60 -1.43
C VAL A 133 2.01 9.72 -0.79
N GLY A 134 2.87 9.36 0.16
CA GLY A 134 3.82 10.29 0.76
C GLY A 134 5.00 10.61 -0.15
N ASN A 135 5.50 11.83 -0.09
CA ASN A 135 6.65 12.28 -0.89
C ASN A 135 7.98 11.57 -0.58
N ASN A 136 8.10 10.85 0.55
CA ASN A 136 9.30 10.09 0.93
C ASN A 136 9.70 9.06 -0.13
N LEU A 137 8.72 8.45 -0.81
CA LEU A 137 8.96 7.49 -1.89
C LEU A 137 9.34 8.17 -3.24
N LEU A 138 9.27 9.50 -3.31
CA LEU A 138 9.20 10.27 -4.56
C LEU A 138 10.44 11.12 -4.85
N GLN A 139 11.61 10.76 -4.32
CA GLN A 139 12.85 11.50 -4.58
C GLN A 139 13.28 11.44 -6.05
N GLU A 140 12.82 10.44 -6.80
CA GLU A 140 13.11 10.25 -8.21
C GLU A 140 11.88 10.54 -9.07
N GLN A 141 12.01 11.45 -10.05
CA GLN A 141 10.91 11.85 -10.93
C GLN A 141 10.19 10.66 -11.58
N TRP A 142 10.94 9.66 -12.05
CA TRP A 142 10.35 8.50 -12.73
C TRP A 142 9.46 7.64 -11.80
N ALA A 143 9.76 7.60 -10.50
CA ALA A 143 8.94 6.88 -9.54
C ALA A 143 7.63 7.65 -9.27
N SER A 144 7.74 8.97 -9.10
CA SER A 144 6.58 9.88 -9.03
C SER A 144 5.69 9.76 -10.26
N ASP A 145 6.28 9.72 -11.45
CA ASP A 145 5.54 9.59 -12.70
C ASP A 145 4.73 8.29 -12.75
N LEU A 146 5.34 7.15 -12.38
CA LEU A 146 4.65 5.85 -12.34
C LEU A 146 3.49 5.81 -11.34
N MET A 147 3.68 6.39 -10.14
CA MET A 147 2.63 6.43 -9.14
C MET A 147 1.46 7.32 -9.60
N ARG A 148 1.76 8.51 -10.16
CA ARG A 148 0.73 9.41 -10.69
C ARG A 148 0.00 8.86 -11.91
N LEU A 149 0.66 8.05 -12.74
CA LEU A 149 0.00 7.27 -13.80
C LEU A 149 -0.98 6.25 -13.21
N ASN A 150 -0.62 5.64 -12.06
CA ASN A 150 -1.48 4.72 -11.32
C ASN A 150 -2.46 5.44 -10.37
N LYS A 151 -2.98 6.59 -10.80
CA LYS A 151 -3.96 7.40 -10.06
C LYS A 151 -3.51 7.84 -8.66
N SER A 152 -2.22 7.83 -8.33
CA SER A 152 -1.76 8.34 -7.05
C SER A 152 -1.76 9.86 -7.00
N PHE A 153 -2.14 10.42 -5.84
CA PHE A 153 -1.95 11.83 -5.53
C PHE A 153 -0.94 11.99 -4.39
N ILE A 154 -0.20 13.09 -4.44
CA ILE A 154 0.96 13.29 -3.57
C ILE A 154 0.59 14.09 -2.33
N ILE A 155 0.95 13.57 -1.17
CA ILE A 155 0.92 14.30 0.11
C ILE A 155 2.35 14.70 0.46
N ASP A 156 2.64 15.97 0.22
CA ASP A 156 4.00 16.52 0.36
C ASP A 156 4.22 17.08 1.78
N ARG A 157 5.22 16.54 2.49
CA ARG A 157 5.46 16.83 3.92
C ARG A 157 6.93 17.14 4.24
N SER A 158 7.87 16.94 3.32
CA SER A 158 9.31 17.07 3.59
C SER A 158 9.86 18.46 3.25
N ASP A 159 10.96 18.81 3.93
CA ASP A 159 11.86 19.94 3.61
C ASP A 159 11.16 21.30 3.46
N LYS A 160 10.13 21.53 4.27
CA LYS A 160 9.23 22.67 4.16
C LYS A 160 8.96 23.31 5.52
N SER A 161 8.68 24.62 5.48
CA SER A 161 8.24 25.34 6.67
C SER A 161 6.92 24.73 7.21
N LYS A 162 6.66 24.85 8.52
CA LYS A 162 5.39 24.40 9.13
C LYS A 162 4.15 24.92 8.38
N ARG A 163 4.24 26.15 7.85
CA ARG A 163 3.19 26.79 7.06
C ARG A 163 2.96 26.07 5.72
N ASP A 164 4.02 25.67 5.04
CA ASP A 164 3.93 25.02 3.74
C ASP A 164 3.46 23.57 3.87
N VAL A 165 3.90 22.86 4.92
CA VAL A 165 3.34 21.56 5.28
C VAL A 165 1.84 21.68 5.53
N TYR A 166 1.39 22.65 6.33
CA TYR A 166 -0.04 22.87 6.57
C TYR A 166 -0.83 23.12 5.27
N LYS A 167 -0.31 23.98 4.38
CA LYS A 167 -0.94 24.24 3.07
C LYS A 167 -1.05 22.98 2.22
N SER A 168 -0.01 22.16 2.19
CA SER A 168 0.02 20.89 1.46
C SER A 168 -1.02 19.91 2.01
N LEU A 169 -1.07 19.74 3.33
CA LEU A 169 -2.07 18.88 4.00
C LEU A 169 -3.50 19.38 3.75
N ASN A 170 -3.72 20.70 3.77
CA ASN A 170 -5.03 21.27 3.49
C ASN A 170 -5.45 21.05 2.02
N LEU A 171 -4.50 21.17 1.08
CA LEU A 171 -4.75 20.88 -0.33
C LEU A 171 -5.10 19.40 -0.56
N ALA A 172 -4.41 18.48 0.12
CA ALA A 172 -4.73 17.06 0.08
C ALA A 172 -6.12 16.76 0.67
N SER A 173 -6.44 17.33 1.84
CA SER A 173 -7.77 17.24 2.46
C SER A 173 -8.89 17.69 1.51
N GLU A 174 -8.69 18.83 0.85
CA GLU A 174 -9.66 19.37 -0.10
C GLU A 174 -9.77 18.49 -1.36
N PHE A 175 -8.66 17.94 -1.85
CA PHE A 175 -8.67 17.00 -2.97
C PHE A 175 -9.48 15.74 -2.65
N ILE A 176 -9.29 15.16 -1.45
CA ILE A 176 -10.02 13.97 -0.99
C ILE A 176 -11.53 14.25 -0.96
N PHE A 177 -11.93 15.37 -0.34
CA PHE A 177 -13.33 15.77 -0.25
C PHE A 177 -13.95 15.96 -1.64
N ASN A 178 -13.27 16.70 -2.52
CA ASN A 178 -13.76 16.97 -3.86
C ASN A 178 -13.84 15.70 -4.72
N ALA A 179 -12.87 14.79 -4.61
CA ALA A 179 -12.91 13.52 -5.33
C ALA A 179 -14.17 12.73 -4.95
N ILE A 180 -14.40 12.54 -3.65
CA ILE A 180 -15.52 11.74 -3.15
C ILE A 180 -16.87 12.38 -3.49
N LYS A 181 -17.01 13.71 -3.36
CA LYS A 181 -18.22 14.43 -3.77
C LYS A 181 -18.49 14.36 -5.28
N ASN A 182 -17.46 14.15 -6.11
CA ASN A 182 -17.60 13.90 -7.55
C ASN A 182 -17.63 12.40 -7.90
N ASN A 183 -18.04 11.55 -6.95
CA ASN A 183 -18.16 10.10 -7.11
C ASN A 183 -16.87 9.38 -7.48
N LYS A 184 -15.71 9.93 -7.08
CA LYS A 184 -14.40 9.30 -7.24
C LYS A 184 -13.86 8.85 -5.89
N SER A 185 -13.54 7.57 -5.78
CA SER A 185 -13.05 6.99 -4.53
C SER A 185 -11.58 7.30 -4.27
N VAL A 186 -11.21 7.32 -2.99
CA VAL A 186 -9.84 7.54 -2.51
C VAL A 186 -9.43 6.36 -1.64
N TRP A 187 -8.18 5.92 -1.78
CA TRP A 187 -7.55 5.00 -0.84
C TRP A 187 -6.45 5.71 -0.05
N ILE A 188 -6.43 5.49 1.27
CA ILE A 188 -5.40 6.00 2.16
C ILE A 188 -5.06 4.99 3.26
N ALA A 189 -3.78 4.84 3.57
CA ALA A 189 -3.35 4.05 4.71
C ALA A 189 -3.75 4.69 6.05
N GLN A 190 -4.14 3.86 7.02
CA GLN A 190 -4.58 4.26 8.35
C GLN A 190 -3.51 4.98 9.20
N LYS A 191 -2.23 4.82 8.84
CA LYS A 191 -1.09 5.53 9.44
C LYS A 191 0.00 5.78 8.41
N GLN A 192 0.94 6.67 8.73
CA GLN A 192 2.07 6.95 7.85
C GLN A 192 3.04 5.76 7.84
N GLY A 193 3.24 5.17 6.66
CA GLY A 193 4.12 4.03 6.47
C GLY A 193 3.44 2.69 6.76
N ARG A 194 4.02 1.60 6.23
CA ARG A 194 3.54 0.24 6.48
C ARG A 194 3.83 -0.20 7.92
N SER A 195 2.99 -1.08 8.47
CA SER A 195 3.29 -1.81 9.71
C SER A 195 4.52 -2.69 9.50
N LYS A 196 5.43 -2.58 10.47
CA LYS A 196 6.67 -3.37 10.55
C LYS A 196 6.62 -4.42 11.64
N ASP A 197 5.61 -4.36 12.50
CA ASP A 197 5.52 -5.02 13.80
C ASP A 197 4.27 -5.89 13.93
N GLY A 198 3.40 -5.94 12.93
CA GLY A 198 2.16 -6.70 13.07
C GLY A 198 0.98 -5.88 13.60
N ILE A 199 1.20 -4.69 14.15
CA ILE A 199 0.18 -3.93 14.88
C ILE A 199 -0.52 -2.92 13.96
N ASP A 200 -1.81 -3.16 13.75
CA ASP A 200 -2.70 -2.27 13.01
C ASP A 200 -3.43 -1.30 13.95
N TYR A 201 -3.26 -0.01 13.69
CA TYR A 201 -3.98 1.06 14.35
C TYR A 201 -4.10 2.26 13.40
N THR A 202 -5.18 3.01 13.54
CA THR A 202 -5.40 4.27 12.82
C THR A 202 -4.80 5.41 13.60
N ASP A 203 -3.88 6.16 12.99
CA ASP A 203 -3.26 7.33 13.58
C ASP A 203 -4.24 8.53 13.52
N PRO A 204 -4.61 9.14 14.66
CA PRO A 204 -5.52 10.30 14.68
C PRO A 204 -5.03 11.49 13.83
N SER A 205 -3.73 11.61 13.56
CA SER A 205 -3.18 12.62 12.67
C SER A 205 -3.64 12.46 11.22
N VAL A 206 -3.91 11.23 10.75
CA VAL A 206 -4.47 10.96 9.43
C VAL A 206 -5.90 11.50 9.35
N ILE A 207 -6.71 11.26 10.38
CA ILE A 207 -8.09 11.78 10.45
C ILE A 207 -8.10 13.31 10.56
N LYS A 208 -7.20 13.89 11.37
CA LYS A 208 -6.98 15.35 11.47
C LYS A 208 -6.60 15.95 10.12
N MET A 209 -5.77 15.25 9.32
CA MET A 209 -5.40 15.66 7.98
C MET A 209 -6.60 15.61 7.03
N ILE A 210 -7.35 14.50 7.01
CA ILE A 210 -8.52 14.32 6.13
C ILE A 210 -9.56 15.43 6.38
N HIS A 211 -9.78 15.80 7.64
CA HIS A 211 -10.75 16.83 8.05
C HIS A 211 -10.27 18.27 7.85
N LEU A 212 -9.00 18.50 7.52
CA LEU A 212 -8.38 19.82 7.64
C LEU A 212 -9.12 20.95 6.87
N ASN A 213 -9.62 20.67 5.66
CA ASN A 213 -10.40 21.62 4.85
C ASN A 213 -11.81 21.89 5.41
N GLY A 214 -12.39 20.94 6.16
CA GLY A 214 -13.72 21.01 6.79
C GLY A 214 -13.70 21.50 8.24
N ARG A 215 -12.52 21.56 8.88
CA ARG A 215 -12.36 21.72 10.34
C ARG A 215 -13.07 22.90 10.98
N LYS A 216 -13.28 24.00 10.26
CA LYS A 216 -13.98 25.21 10.74
C LYS A 216 -15.44 25.29 10.30
N LYS A 217 -15.93 24.30 9.55
CA LYS A 217 -17.21 24.33 8.83
C LYS A 217 -18.16 23.22 9.28
N THR A 218 -17.61 22.05 9.62
CA THR A 218 -18.40 20.84 9.90
C THR A 218 -17.75 20.09 11.05
N PRO A 219 -18.52 19.50 11.99
CA PRO A 219 -18.00 18.57 12.97
C PRO A 219 -17.40 17.31 12.32
N ILE A 220 -16.50 16.60 13.01
CA ILE A 220 -15.72 15.52 12.39
C ILE A 220 -16.60 14.32 12.04
N ASN A 221 -17.58 13.97 12.88
CA ASN A 221 -18.51 12.88 12.62
C ASN A 221 -19.26 13.08 11.29
N GLU A 222 -19.88 14.24 11.11
CA GLU A 222 -20.61 14.64 9.92
C GLU A 222 -19.68 14.71 8.70
N TYR A 223 -18.46 15.21 8.88
CA TYR A 223 -17.48 15.28 7.80
C TYR A 223 -17.09 13.87 7.32
N LEU A 224 -16.77 12.93 8.22
CA LEU A 224 -16.42 11.56 7.85
C LEU A 224 -17.62 10.79 7.28
N ASN A 225 -18.82 10.98 7.83
CA ASN A 225 -20.04 10.38 7.29
C ASN A 225 -20.29 10.83 5.83
N ASN A 226 -19.98 12.10 5.52
CA ASN A 226 -20.04 12.64 4.16
C ASN A 226 -19.01 12.06 3.18
N LEU A 227 -17.95 11.43 3.69
CA LEU A 227 -16.90 10.79 2.90
C LEU A 227 -17.13 9.30 2.65
N ASN A 228 -18.20 8.72 3.20
CA ASN A 228 -18.55 7.31 3.05
C ASN A 228 -17.34 6.40 3.39
N VAL A 229 -16.81 6.51 4.61
CA VAL A 229 -15.62 5.77 5.02
C VAL A 229 -15.88 4.26 5.00
N ILE A 230 -15.07 3.53 4.25
CA ILE A 230 -15.05 2.07 4.20
C ILE A 230 -13.72 1.57 4.79
N PRO A 231 -13.73 0.79 5.88
CA PRO A 231 -12.53 0.16 6.40
C PRO A 231 -12.14 -1.00 5.48
N VAL A 232 -10.85 -1.12 5.19
CA VAL A 232 -10.30 -2.21 4.38
C VAL A 232 -9.22 -2.92 5.17
N SER A 233 -9.30 -4.24 5.25
CA SER A 233 -8.27 -5.05 5.88
C SER A 233 -7.63 -5.94 4.83
N ILE A 234 -6.31 -5.89 4.74
CA ILE A 234 -5.52 -6.82 3.95
C ILE A 234 -4.64 -7.70 4.84
N SER A 235 -4.72 -8.99 4.59
CA SER A 235 -4.01 -10.03 5.33
C SER A 235 -3.13 -10.82 4.36
N TYR A 236 -1.85 -10.96 4.72
CA TYR A 236 -0.87 -11.75 3.98
C TYR A 236 -0.38 -12.87 4.89
N GLU A 237 -0.39 -14.12 4.41
CA GLU A 237 0.18 -15.25 5.14
C GLU A 237 1.69 -15.08 5.32
N LYS A 238 2.39 -14.61 4.28
CA LYS A 238 3.85 -14.44 4.27
C LYS A 238 4.19 -13.02 3.86
N ASP A 239 5.14 -12.41 4.57
CA ASP A 239 5.67 -11.10 4.20
C ASP A 239 7.08 -11.26 3.63
N PRO A 240 7.29 -11.02 2.32
CA PRO A 240 8.61 -11.05 1.71
C PRO A 240 9.65 -10.15 2.40
N ASN A 241 9.19 -9.08 3.06
CA ASN A 241 10.00 -8.08 3.74
C ASN A 241 10.17 -8.35 5.24
N ASP A 242 9.72 -9.47 5.78
CA ASP A 242 9.73 -9.74 7.23
C ASP A 242 11.13 -9.56 7.89
N ILE A 243 12.20 -10.02 7.22
CA ILE A 243 13.58 -9.85 7.64
C ILE A 243 14.00 -8.38 7.62
N LEU A 244 13.69 -7.65 6.53
CA LEU A 244 14.05 -6.23 6.42
C LEU A 244 13.35 -5.40 7.50
N LYS A 245 12.08 -5.71 7.77
CA LYS A 245 11.29 -5.07 8.84
C LYS A 245 11.84 -5.39 10.23
N ALA A 246 12.22 -6.64 10.48
CA ALA A 246 12.82 -7.06 11.74
C ALA A 246 14.15 -6.35 12.01
N GLN A 247 15.01 -6.26 10.98
CA GLN A 247 16.28 -5.54 11.05
C GLN A 247 16.05 -4.05 11.36
N GLU A 248 15.13 -3.41 10.64
CA GLU A 248 14.82 -1.98 10.83
C GLU A 248 14.32 -1.71 12.26
N LEU A 249 13.42 -2.54 12.79
CA LEU A 249 12.93 -2.40 14.16
C LEU A 249 14.03 -2.62 15.20
N TYR A 250 14.81 -3.69 15.06
CA TYR A 250 15.90 -4.00 15.98
C TYR A 250 16.93 -2.87 16.06
N PHE A 251 17.38 -2.34 14.92
CA PHE A 251 18.35 -1.24 14.91
C PHE A 251 17.77 0.06 15.46
N THR A 252 16.48 0.31 15.23
CA THR A 252 15.77 1.47 15.81
C THR A 252 15.75 1.37 17.34
N ASP A 253 15.40 0.21 17.90
CA ASP A 253 15.34 -0.01 19.36
C ASP A 253 16.71 0.11 20.04
N LEU A 254 17.79 -0.23 19.34
CA LEU A 254 19.15 -0.07 19.84
C LEU A 254 19.63 1.39 19.88
N ASN A 255 18.79 2.37 19.52
CA ASN A 255 19.18 3.79 19.35
C ASN A 255 20.40 3.99 18.44
N LYS A 256 20.74 3.00 17.62
CA LYS A 256 21.69 3.18 16.53
C LYS A 256 20.93 4.02 15.51
N TYR A 257 21.44 5.21 15.20
CA TYR A 257 20.87 6.05 14.15
C TYR A 257 20.74 5.21 12.87
N TYR A 258 19.53 4.70 12.61
CA TYR A 258 19.26 3.92 11.42
C TYR A 258 18.97 4.90 10.30
N GLU A 259 20.03 5.32 9.61
CA GLU A 259 19.86 6.11 8.40
C GLU A 259 19.50 5.16 7.25
N LYS A 260 18.21 5.08 6.96
CA LYS A 260 17.66 4.26 5.90
C LYS A 260 18.32 4.62 4.57
N ASP A 261 19.06 3.69 3.94
CA ASP A 261 19.60 3.94 2.60
C ASP A 261 18.43 4.08 1.62
N ARG A 262 18.50 5.07 0.72
CA ARG A 262 17.54 5.27 -0.38
C ARG A 262 17.29 4.00 -1.20
N LYS A 263 18.25 3.08 -1.24
CA LYS A 263 18.12 1.79 -1.94
C LYS A 263 17.23 0.78 -1.21
N GLU A 264 17.02 0.92 0.09
CA GLU A 264 16.24 -0.03 0.88
C GLU A 264 14.74 0.01 0.58
N ASP A 265 14.18 1.19 0.31
CA ASP A 265 12.79 1.31 -0.11
C ASP A 265 12.58 0.65 -1.47
N LEU A 266 13.49 0.87 -2.43
CA LEU A 266 13.45 0.19 -3.71
C LEU A 266 13.60 -1.33 -3.56
N LYS A 267 14.55 -1.79 -2.73
CA LYS A 267 14.71 -3.22 -2.42
C LYS A 267 13.43 -3.79 -1.83
N SER A 268 12.81 -3.08 -0.89
CA SER A 268 11.56 -3.50 -0.25
C SER A 268 10.40 -3.63 -1.24
N ILE A 269 10.30 -2.70 -2.20
CA ILE A 269 9.31 -2.77 -3.29
C ILE A 269 9.58 -4.00 -4.17
N PHE A 270 10.83 -4.27 -4.55
CA PHE A 270 11.17 -5.44 -5.36
C PHE A 270 10.87 -6.76 -4.66
N GLU A 271 11.26 -6.88 -3.39
CA GLU A 271 10.99 -8.07 -2.59
C GLU A 271 9.49 -8.24 -2.34
N GLY A 272 8.77 -7.16 -2.03
CA GLY A 272 7.32 -7.16 -1.88
C GLY A 272 6.59 -7.64 -3.15
N ILE A 273 6.98 -7.14 -4.32
CA ILE A 273 6.38 -7.57 -5.59
C ILE A 273 6.74 -9.02 -5.93
N GLY A 274 8.02 -9.39 -5.83
CA GLY A 274 8.52 -10.67 -6.34
C GLY A 274 8.42 -11.86 -5.38
N GLY A 275 8.41 -11.62 -4.07
CA GLY A 275 8.47 -12.65 -3.05
C GLY A 275 7.13 -13.36 -2.82
N GLN A 276 7.20 -14.61 -2.33
CA GLN A 276 6.03 -15.43 -2.02
C GLN A 276 5.27 -14.88 -0.82
N LYS A 277 3.95 -14.78 -0.96
CA LYS A 277 3.03 -14.19 0.02
C LYS A 277 2.10 -15.21 0.65
N GLY A 278 2.11 -16.45 0.15
CA GLY A 278 1.15 -17.47 0.55
C GLY A 278 -0.27 -17.03 0.18
N ASP A 279 -1.22 -17.31 1.05
CA ASP A 279 -2.59 -16.87 0.92
C ASP A 279 -2.74 -15.39 1.28
N VAL A 280 -3.56 -14.68 0.51
CA VAL A 280 -3.86 -13.27 0.70
C VAL A 280 -5.37 -13.07 0.74
N HIS A 281 -5.83 -12.32 1.74
CA HIS A 281 -7.25 -11.95 1.88
C HIS A 281 -7.42 -10.44 1.89
N LEU A 282 -8.36 -9.95 1.08
CA LEU A 282 -8.81 -8.57 1.10
C LEU A 282 -10.26 -8.53 1.62
N SER A 283 -10.48 -7.85 2.72
CA SER A 283 -11.81 -7.61 3.28
C SER A 283 -12.21 -6.15 3.07
N ILE A 284 -13.34 -5.94 2.39
CA ILE A 284 -13.97 -4.63 2.19
C ILE A 284 -15.11 -4.52 3.20
N GLY A 285 -14.93 -3.70 4.23
CA GLY A 285 -15.92 -3.57 5.31
C GLY A 285 -17.19 -2.80 4.90
N LYS A 286 -18.06 -2.58 5.87
CA LYS A 286 -19.27 -1.76 5.70
C LYS A 286 -18.95 -0.28 5.94
N GLN A 287 -19.80 0.61 5.40
CA GLN A 287 -19.70 2.03 5.70
C GLN A 287 -19.80 2.26 7.21
N ILE A 288 -18.79 2.93 7.77
CA ILE A 288 -18.80 3.33 9.18
C ILE A 288 -19.72 4.53 9.35
N ILE A 289 -20.54 4.48 10.41
CA ILE A 289 -21.31 5.62 10.90
C ILE A 289 -20.59 6.18 12.13
N PHE A 290 -20.10 7.41 12.01
CA PHE A 290 -19.43 8.12 13.08
C PHE A 290 -20.45 8.95 13.85
N ASN A 291 -20.44 8.82 15.18
CA ASN A 291 -21.31 9.59 16.07
C ASN A 291 -20.51 10.49 17.03
N SER A 292 -19.20 10.25 17.19
CA SER A 292 -18.33 11.03 18.08
C SER A 292 -17.63 12.18 17.34
N ASP A 293 -17.50 13.31 18.02
CA ASP A 293 -16.70 14.46 17.56
C ASP A 293 -15.22 14.42 17.99
N SER A 294 -14.77 13.29 18.54
CA SER A 294 -13.38 13.04 18.92
C SER A 294 -12.61 12.38 17.77
N TYR A 295 -11.43 12.92 17.44
CA TYR A 295 -10.55 12.30 16.44
C TYR A 295 -10.06 10.93 16.91
N GLU A 296 -9.77 10.81 18.20
CA GLU A 296 -9.30 9.59 18.84
C GLU A 296 -10.39 8.51 18.80
N ASP A 297 -11.66 8.84 19.10
CA ASP A 297 -12.76 7.87 19.02
C ASP A 297 -13.01 7.41 17.59
N CYS A 298 -13.02 8.34 16.62
CA CYS A 298 -13.16 7.99 15.21
C CYS A 298 -12.03 7.06 14.74
N SER A 299 -10.80 7.32 15.20
CA SER A 299 -9.63 6.51 14.85
C SER A 299 -9.70 5.11 15.49
N ASN A 300 -10.14 5.02 16.74
CA ASN A 300 -10.36 3.74 17.42
C ASN A 300 -11.45 2.94 16.71
N GLN A 301 -12.56 3.57 16.31
CA GLN A 301 -13.63 2.90 15.57
C GLN A 301 -13.14 2.33 14.23
N ILE A 302 -12.34 3.08 13.47
CA ILE A 302 -11.73 2.56 12.22
C ILE A 302 -10.76 1.41 12.51
N THR A 303 -9.96 1.54 13.57
CA THR A 303 -9.01 0.51 14.01
C THR A 303 -9.73 -0.80 14.32
N ASP A 304 -10.80 -0.75 15.10
CA ASP A 304 -11.58 -1.91 15.50
C ASP A 304 -12.20 -2.61 14.29
N GLU A 305 -12.76 -1.85 13.34
CA GLU A 305 -13.36 -2.42 12.14
C GLU A 305 -12.32 -3.08 11.21
N ILE A 306 -11.12 -2.50 11.09
CA ILE A 306 -10.02 -3.09 10.30
C ILE A 306 -9.50 -4.36 10.97
N LYS A 307 -9.34 -4.36 12.30
CA LYS A 307 -8.88 -5.52 13.08
C LYS A 307 -9.86 -6.68 13.03
N LYS A 308 -11.16 -6.42 13.27
CA LYS A 308 -12.22 -7.44 13.15
C LYS A 308 -12.28 -8.09 11.77
N SER A 309 -11.90 -7.33 10.74
CA SER A 309 -11.92 -7.78 9.34
C SER A 309 -10.62 -8.49 8.93
N TYR A 310 -9.60 -8.51 9.78
CA TYR A 310 -8.31 -9.14 9.47
C TYR A 310 -8.44 -10.67 9.54
N LYS A 311 -8.07 -11.34 8.46
CA LYS A 311 -8.06 -12.81 8.40
C LYS A 311 -6.73 -13.34 8.90
N LEU A 312 -6.76 -14.09 10.00
CA LEU A 312 -5.59 -14.81 10.49
C LEU A 312 -5.24 -15.99 9.56
N HIS A 313 -3.95 -16.28 9.48
CA HIS A 313 -3.35 -17.36 8.69
C HIS A 313 -2.54 -18.30 9.61
N PRO A 314 -2.18 -19.52 9.14
CA PRO A 314 -1.37 -20.46 9.92
C PRO A 314 -0.06 -19.87 10.46
N THR A 315 0.58 -18.96 9.72
CA THR A 315 1.80 -18.24 10.13
C THR A 315 1.59 -17.34 11.35
N ASN A 316 0.41 -16.75 11.51
CA ASN A 316 0.09 -15.93 12.68
C ASN A 316 0.07 -16.79 13.95
N TYR A 317 -0.65 -17.92 13.91
CA TYR A 317 -0.70 -18.87 15.03
C TYR A 317 0.65 -19.53 15.28
N ALA A 318 1.35 -19.96 14.23
CA ALA A 318 2.67 -20.56 14.34
C ALA A 318 3.65 -19.64 15.08
N ALA A 319 3.70 -18.35 14.70
CA ALA A 319 4.55 -17.37 15.36
C ALA A 319 4.16 -17.12 16.82
N ALA A 320 2.86 -17.07 17.13
CA ALA A 320 2.37 -16.91 18.49
C ALA A 320 2.71 -18.13 19.37
N ILE A 321 2.57 -19.34 18.83
CA ILE A 321 2.91 -20.60 19.52
C ILE A 321 4.42 -20.72 19.75
N MET A 322 5.25 -20.36 18.75
CA MET A 322 6.72 -20.37 18.89
C MET A 322 7.21 -19.45 20.01
N GLN A 323 6.48 -18.37 20.29
CA GLN A 323 6.77 -17.43 21.37
C GLN A 323 6.09 -17.80 22.70
N GLY A 324 5.33 -18.90 22.76
CA GLY A 324 4.56 -19.29 23.96
C GLY A 324 3.38 -18.37 24.27
N LYS A 325 2.94 -17.52 23.34
CA LYS A 325 1.81 -16.59 23.52
C LYS A 325 0.45 -17.27 23.34
N LEU A 326 0.40 -18.34 22.54
CA LEU A 326 -0.78 -19.18 22.33
C LEU A 326 -0.41 -20.66 22.45
N ASN A 327 -1.37 -21.47 22.87
CA ASN A 327 -1.22 -22.93 23.00
C ASN A 327 -2.05 -23.72 21.98
N ARG A 328 -2.93 -23.05 21.24
CA ARG A 328 -3.84 -23.68 20.25
C ARG A 328 -3.94 -22.85 18.99
N SER A 329 -4.34 -23.50 17.89
CA SER A 329 -4.66 -22.87 16.61
C SER A 329 -6.01 -23.35 16.13
N ASP A 330 -6.68 -22.52 15.33
CA ASP A 330 -7.93 -22.85 14.65
C ASP A 330 -7.68 -23.54 13.28
N PHE A 331 -6.41 -23.79 12.93
CA PHE A 331 -5.98 -24.49 11.72
C PHE A 331 -5.53 -25.92 12.02
N GLU A 332 -5.49 -26.74 10.96
CA GLU A 332 -5.02 -28.12 11.08
C GLU A 332 -3.54 -28.19 11.48
N LEU A 333 -3.17 -29.24 12.21
CA LEU A 333 -1.81 -29.38 12.75
C LEU A 333 -0.73 -29.33 11.66
N HIS A 334 -1.01 -29.89 10.48
CA HIS A 334 -0.06 -29.89 9.37
C HIS A 334 0.19 -28.47 8.82
N GLU A 335 -0.83 -27.64 8.69
CA GLU A 335 -0.71 -26.25 8.22
C GLU A 335 0.15 -25.41 9.19
N VAL A 336 -0.10 -25.57 10.49
CA VAL A 336 0.67 -24.88 11.53
C VAL A 336 2.13 -25.34 11.53
N ASN A 337 2.40 -26.63 11.29
CA ASN A 337 3.75 -27.16 11.22
C ASN A 337 4.50 -26.64 9.99
N GLU A 338 3.87 -26.60 8.81
CA GLU A 338 4.46 -25.99 7.60
C GLU A 338 4.78 -24.51 7.82
N ALA A 339 3.89 -23.78 8.49
CA ALA A 339 4.09 -22.39 8.87
C ALA A 339 5.27 -22.21 9.85
N LYS A 340 5.41 -23.09 10.85
CA LYS A 340 6.57 -23.11 11.75
C LYS A 340 7.86 -23.37 10.97
N GLU A 341 7.87 -24.33 10.03
CA GLU A 341 9.04 -24.58 9.20
C GLU A 341 9.43 -23.38 8.34
N TYR A 342 8.45 -22.70 7.75
CA TYR A 342 8.67 -21.45 7.03
C TYR A 342 9.33 -20.41 7.94
N LEU A 343 8.76 -20.13 9.11
CA LEU A 343 9.30 -19.16 10.07
C LEU A 343 10.70 -19.55 10.53
N SER A 344 10.95 -20.81 10.91
CA SER A 344 12.28 -21.28 11.30
C SER A 344 13.32 -21.11 10.18
N LYS A 345 12.95 -21.26 8.91
CA LYS A 345 13.85 -20.96 7.77
C LYS A 345 14.15 -19.47 7.66
N ARG A 346 13.21 -18.59 8.02
CA ARG A 346 13.45 -17.13 8.08
C ARG A 346 14.33 -16.75 9.26
N LEU A 347 14.07 -17.29 10.45
CA LEU A 347 14.84 -17.01 11.67
C LEU A 347 16.33 -17.36 11.51
N LYS A 348 16.66 -18.47 10.83
CA LYS A 348 18.06 -18.85 10.51
C LYS A 348 18.84 -17.83 9.67
N GLN A 349 18.17 -16.84 9.07
CA GLN A 349 18.80 -15.79 8.25
C GLN A 349 19.09 -14.51 9.03
N ILE A 350 18.70 -14.44 10.31
CA ILE A 350 18.91 -13.30 11.19
C ILE A 350 19.56 -13.74 12.51
N PRO A 351 20.24 -12.84 13.24
CA PRO A 351 20.70 -13.10 14.59
C PRO A 351 19.55 -13.40 15.56
N GLU A 352 19.82 -14.18 16.61
CA GLU A 352 18.84 -14.60 17.63
C GLU A 352 18.14 -13.39 18.27
N GLU A 353 18.86 -12.29 18.47
CA GLU A 353 18.34 -11.07 19.08
C GLU A 353 17.28 -10.36 18.21
N MET A 354 17.24 -10.65 16.91
CA MET A 354 16.24 -10.12 15.98
C MET A 354 15.00 -11.00 15.87
N GLU A 355 15.06 -12.26 16.34
CA GLU A 355 13.95 -13.22 16.18
C GLU A 355 12.61 -12.73 16.74
N PRO A 356 12.55 -12.08 17.93
CA PRO A 356 11.30 -11.55 18.45
C PRO A 356 10.65 -10.53 17.51
N TYR A 357 11.43 -9.71 16.81
CA TYR A 357 10.92 -8.71 15.87
C TYR A 357 10.33 -9.35 14.62
N LEU A 358 10.88 -10.46 14.15
CA LEU A 358 10.29 -11.21 13.04
C LEU A 358 9.01 -11.92 13.49
N LEU A 359 9.02 -12.60 14.63
CA LEU A 359 7.85 -13.34 15.10
C LEU A 359 6.70 -12.41 15.51
N ASN A 360 6.98 -11.25 16.09
CA ASN A 360 5.98 -10.24 16.45
C ASN A 360 5.16 -9.76 15.24
N GLN A 361 5.79 -9.64 14.07
CA GLN A 361 5.10 -9.26 12.83
C GLN A 361 3.91 -10.16 12.51
N TYR A 362 4.06 -11.46 12.79
CA TYR A 362 3.03 -12.46 12.53
C TYR A 362 2.15 -12.71 13.75
N SER A 363 2.69 -12.67 14.98
CA SER A 363 1.90 -12.99 16.19
C SER A 363 1.03 -11.85 16.69
N ASN A 364 1.43 -10.59 16.49
CA ASN A 364 0.68 -9.46 17.05
C ASN A 364 -0.77 -9.40 16.55
N PRO A 365 -1.05 -9.69 15.26
CA PRO A 365 -2.43 -9.87 14.80
C PRO A 365 -3.26 -10.83 15.64
N THR A 366 -2.72 -11.89 16.25
CA THR A 366 -3.53 -12.87 17.02
C THR A 366 -3.90 -12.40 18.43
N ILE A 367 -3.24 -11.36 18.92
CA ILE A 367 -3.40 -10.84 20.29
C ILE A 367 -4.26 -9.58 20.26
N ASP A 368 -4.18 -8.86 19.14
CA ASP A 368 -4.83 -7.58 18.88
C ASP A 368 -6.14 -7.69 18.07
N SER A 369 -6.50 -8.88 17.57
CA SER A 369 -7.68 -9.18 16.72
C SER A 369 -8.95 -9.48 17.50
#